data_AF-A0AAD3H447-F1
#
_entry.id   AF-A0AAD3H447-F1
#
_cell.length_a   1.000
_cell.length_b   1.000
_cell.length_c   1.000
_cell.angle_alpha   90.00
_cell.angle_beta   90.00
_cell.angle_gamma   90.00
#
_symmetry.space_group_name_H-M   'P 1'
#
loop_
_entity.id
_entity.type
_entity.pdbx_description
1 polymer ?
#
loop_
_entity_poly.entity_id
_entity_poly.type
_entity_poly.pdbx_seq_one_letter_code
_entity_poly.pdbx_strand_id
1 'polypeptide(L)'
;MELQVDLQTDFFPFETWYEVRDISSGSQLMAVQGLTEIYHSYHEEKCLQLDSCYQFSIYDDEGDGIAHLDNSYDVKVDGVDLSSMQKFEKSQETILFGECSECDPVPINLKIRTDDRASETAWSIIDSTSGLRIWDGGYLRTYQDNTEYDFSLNVCQGCYTFRIEDSFGDGMIGDSGYQLSVNGNEFSGGSFSFSDSFQFGNCTSSCGSDELMVDLDVDVWGKGMELLWQIIEEKSLEVVASSSHGYSGKSLSRKMCLPKLSEDECYVFRSITSGNNVDKFPDFEYTVSVDGNVLVRNDSSQGGNYKFGCRGARYQSSNEQNSARRPQFRFGYYCTLFLIAVQLFFR
;
A
#
# COMPACT_ATOMS: atom_id res chain seq x y z
N MET A 1 10.68 -4.68 28.39
CA MET A 1 9.44 -5.16 29.00
C MET A 1 9.18 -6.59 28.57
N GLU A 2 8.48 -7.35 29.38
CA GLU A 2 8.06 -8.71 29.10
C GLU A 2 6.60 -8.71 28.65
N LEU A 3 6.35 -9.12 27.42
CA LEU A 3 5.01 -9.40 26.91
C LEU A 3 4.69 -10.88 27.14
N GLN A 4 3.49 -11.15 27.63
CA GLN A 4 2.89 -12.48 27.68
C GLN A 4 1.54 -12.43 26.97
N VAL A 5 1.30 -13.41 26.09
CA VAL A 5 0.01 -13.59 25.42
C VAL A 5 -0.48 -14.99 25.75
N ASP A 6 -1.60 -15.06 26.45
CA ASP A 6 -2.36 -16.30 26.64
C ASP A 6 -3.56 -16.27 25.68
N LEU A 7 -3.78 -17.34 24.92
CA LEU A 7 -4.93 -17.45 24.02
C LEU A 7 -5.61 -18.79 24.27
N GLN A 8 -6.89 -18.76 24.61
CA GLN A 8 -7.73 -19.95 24.61
C GLN A 8 -8.64 -19.95 23.38
N THR A 9 -8.46 -20.93 22.49
CA THR A 9 -9.30 -21.06 21.30
C THR A 9 -10.71 -21.55 21.65
N ASP A 10 -11.64 -21.36 20.73
CA ASP A 10 -12.99 -21.89 20.83
C ASP A 10 -13.19 -23.12 19.93
N PHE A 11 -14.40 -23.29 19.39
CA PHE A 11 -14.72 -24.40 18.50
C PHE A 11 -14.16 -24.22 17.08
N PHE A 12 -13.76 -23.00 16.71
CA PHE A 12 -13.27 -22.63 15.39
C PHE A 12 -11.88 -21.96 15.47
N PRO A 13 -10.86 -22.67 16.01
CA PRO A 13 -9.51 -22.12 16.21
C PRO A 13 -8.87 -21.59 14.92
N PHE A 14 -9.25 -22.14 13.76
CA PHE A 14 -8.66 -21.79 12.47
C PHE A 14 -9.04 -20.39 11.99
N GLU A 15 -10.10 -19.78 12.55
CA GLU A 15 -10.53 -18.42 12.26
C GLU A 15 -9.76 -17.41 13.14
N THR A 16 -9.20 -17.87 14.25
CA THR A 16 -8.45 -17.04 15.19
C THR A 16 -6.95 -16.99 14.88
N TRP A 17 -6.41 -15.79 14.84
CA TRP A 17 -4.97 -15.55 14.78
C TRP A 17 -4.62 -14.21 15.42
N TYR A 18 -3.36 -14.01 15.79
CA TYR A 18 -2.91 -12.75 16.35
C TYR A 18 -1.47 -12.41 15.95
N GLU A 19 -1.12 -11.15 16.12
CA GLU A 19 0.22 -10.65 15.87
C GLU A 19 0.61 -9.56 16.86
N VAL A 20 1.92 -9.34 16.96
CA VAL A 20 2.53 -8.24 17.72
C VAL A 20 3.47 -7.49 16.81
N ARG A 21 3.29 -6.18 16.72
CA ARG A 21 4.11 -5.27 15.92
C ARG A 21 4.77 -4.22 16.80
N ASP A 22 6.02 -3.92 16.49
CA ASP A 22 6.69 -2.69 16.93
C ASP A 22 6.27 -1.59 15.96
N ILE A 23 5.36 -0.73 16.39
CA ILE A 23 4.82 0.32 15.54
C ILE A 23 5.89 1.37 15.25
N SER A 24 6.75 1.69 16.22
CA SER A 24 7.81 2.70 16.03
C SER A 24 8.79 2.35 14.92
N SER A 25 9.06 1.06 14.68
CA SER A 25 9.97 0.57 13.64
C SER A 25 9.25 -0.07 12.45
N GLY A 26 7.97 -0.41 12.59
CA GLY A 26 7.17 -1.12 11.59
C GLY A 26 7.48 -2.62 11.52
N SER A 27 8.20 -3.14 12.51
CA SER A 27 8.63 -4.53 12.54
C SER A 27 7.53 -5.42 13.10
N GLN A 28 7.19 -6.50 12.38
CA GLN A 28 6.38 -7.58 12.93
C GLN A 28 7.26 -8.46 13.82
N LEU A 29 6.92 -8.52 15.12
CA LEU A 29 7.72 -9.20 16.15
C LEU A 29 7.25 -10.63 16.41
N MET A 30 5.95 -10.86 16.22
CA MET A 30 5.28 -12.15 16.42
C MET A 30 4.06 -12.21 15.49
N ALA A 31 3.79 -13.39 14.94
CA ALA A 31 2.47 -13.75 14.43
C ALA A 31 2.23 -15.23 14.69
N VAL A 32 1.05 -15.51 15.21
CA VAL A 32 0.56 -16.85 15.50
C VAL A 32 -0.71 -17.04 14.68
N GLN A 33 -0.69 -18.06 13.83
CA GLN A 33 -1.72 -18.33 12.83
C GLN A 33 -1.86 -19.84 12.61
N GLY A 34 -2.95 -20.26 11.96
CA GLY A 34 -3.17 -21.67 11.64
C GLY A 34 -3.39 -22.55 12.87
N LEU A 35 -4.09 -22.00 13.87
CA LEU A 35 -4.47 -22.75 15.06
C LEU A 35 -5.50 -23.82 14.67
N THR A 36 -5.35 -25.03 15.21
CA THR A 36 -6.20 -26.17 14.80
C THR A 36 -6.81 -26.92 15.98
N GLU A 37 -6.33 -26.69 17.19
CA GLU A 37 -6.84 -27.36 18.38
C GLU A 37 -7.98 -26.55 19.01
N ILE A 38 -9.14 -27.19 19.15
CA ILE A 38 -10.32 -26.59 19.80
C ILE A 38 -10.10 -26.54 21.32
N TYR A 39 -10.57 -25.47 21.98
CA TYR A 39 -10.45 -25.28 23.44
C TYR A 39 -9.03 -25.44 23.99
N HIS A 40 -8.02 -25.08 23.19
CA HIS A 40 -6.61 -25.20 23.54
C HIS A 40 -6.08 -23.87 24.05
N SER A 41 -5.21 -23.92 25.05
CA SER A 41 -4.53 -22.74 25.57
C SER A 41 -3.11 -22.64 24.98
N TYR A 42 -2.90 -21.64 24.15
CA TYR A 42 -1.60 -21.21 23.67
C TYR A 42 -1.02 -20.16 24.61
N HIS A 43 0.30 -20.18 24.80
CA HIS A 43 1.01 -19.25 25.66
C HIS A 43 2.31 -18.85 24.97
N GLU A 44 2.52 -17.55 24.80
CA GLU A 44 3.71 -16.98 24.17
C GLU A 44 4.29 -15.86 25.03
N GLU A 45 5.62 -15.84 25.17
CA GLU A 45 6.34 -14.79 25.89
C GLU A 45 7.37 -14.12 24.98
N LYS A 46 7.50 -12.80 25.10
CA LYS A 46 8.47 -12.02 24.33
C LYS A 46 9.08 -10.89 25.15
N CYS A 47 10.40 -10.84 25.17
CA CYS A 47 11.12 -9.65 25.63
C CYS A 47 11.10 -8.56 24.53
N LEU A 48 10.61 -7.38 24.89
CA LEU A 48 10.50 -6.21 24.03
C LEU A 48 11.36 -5.05 24.55
N GLN A 49 11.71 -4.12 23.67
CA GLN A 49 12.43 -2.90 24.04
C GLN A 49 11.53 -2.01 24.91
N LEU A 50 12.13 -1.12 25.71
CA LEU A 50 11.39 -0.31 26.68
C LEU A 50 10.91 1.02 26.09
N ASP A 51 11.52 1.47 25.00
CA ASP A 51 11.39 2.81 24.40
C ASP A 51 10.67 2.76 23.05
N SER A 52 9.77 1.81 22.88
CA SER A 52 8.99 1.63 21.65
C SER A 52 7.50 1.49 21.94
N CYS A 53 6.69 1.78 20.93
CA CYS A 53 5.25 1.59 20.95
C CYS A 53 4.90 0.29 20.23
N TYR A 54 4.15 -0.56 20.89
CA TYR A 54 3.75 -1.88 20.40
C TYR A 54 2.25 -1.94 20.18
N GLN A 55 1.86 -2.77 19.22
CA GLN A 55 0.48 -3.12 18.93
C GLN A 55 0.34 -4.63 18.99
N PHE A 56 -0.55 -5.11 19.85
CA PHE A 56 -1.11 -6.46 19.76
C PHE A 56 -2.40 -6.38 18.98
N SER A 57 -2.60 -7.25 18.00
CA SER A 57 -3.85 -7.38 17.26
C SER A 57 -4.27 -8.84 17.21
N ILE A 58 -5.50 -9.13 17.61
CA ILE A 58 -6.16 -10.43 17.47
C ILE A 58 -7.30 -10.31 16.47
N TYR A 59 -7.50 -11.36 15.70
CA TYR A 59 -8.41 -11.42 14.58
C TYR A 59 -9.27 -12.67 14.67
N ASP A 60 -10.48 -12.55 14.16
CA ASP A 60 -11.41 -13.64 13.93
C ASP A 60 -12.08 -13.47 12.57
N ASP A 61 -11.98 -14.49 11.72
CA ASP A 61 -12.36 -14.39 10.32
C ASP A 61 -13.87 -14.35 10.10
N GLU A 62 -14.67 -15.01 10.93
CA GLU A 62 -16.14 -15.02 10.85
C GLU A 62 -16.78 -13.86 11.62
N GLY A 63 -16.03 -13.21 12.50
CA GLY A 63 -16.40 -11.96 13.16
C GLY A 63 -17.28 -12.12 14.39
N ASP A 64 -17.50 -13.35 14.86
CA ASP A 64 -18.12 -13.63 16.15
C ASP A 64 -17.11 -13.67 17.31
N GLY A 65 -15.82 -13.52 16.99
CA GLY A 65 -14.71 -13.51 17.93
C GLY A 65 -14.50 -14.88 18.58
N ILE A 66 -13.98 -14.92 19.80
CA ILE A 66 -13.77 -16.18 20.52
C ILE A 66 -14.91 -16.35 21.52
N ALA A 67 -16.10 -16.68 21.02
CA ALA A 67 -17.33 -16.60 21.80
C ALA A 67 -17.68 -17.93 22.50
N HIS A 68 -17.18 -18.20 23.71
CA HIS A 68 -17.79 -19.19 24.65
C HIS A 68 -17.30 -19.03 26.11
N LEU A 69 -18.05 -19.61 27.06
CA LEU A 69 -18.17 -19.28 28.50
C LEU A 69 -16.88 -18.98 29.30
N ASP A 70 -15.71 -19.47 28.89
CA ASP A 70 -14.43 -19.22 29.57
C ASP A 70 -13.27 -18.91 28.60
N ASN A 71 -13.51 -18.93 27.28
CA ASN A 71 -12.45 -18.68 26.30
C ASN A 71 -12.17 -17.19 26.21
N SER A 72 -10.89 -16.85 26.22
CA SER A 72 -10.43 -15.48 26.23
C SER A 72 -9.01 -15.41 25.68
N TYR A 73 -8.54 -14.19 25.50
CA TYR A 73 -7.14 -13.90 25.28
C TYR A 73 -6.69 -12.94 26.39
N ASP A 74 -5.55 -13.21 27.01
CA ASP A 74 -4.92 -12.29 27.95
C ASP A 74 -3.65 -11.72 27.32
N VAL A 75 -3.50 -10.40 27.36
CA VAL A 75 -2.27 -9.70 26.98
C VAL A 75 -1.70 -9.03 28.22
N LYS A 76 -0.59 -9.55 28.73
CA LYS A 76 0.07 -9.04 29.93
C LYS A 76 1.41 -8.40 29.58
N VAL A 77 1.68 -7.23 30.14
CA VAL A 77 2.96 -6.52 30.01
C VAL A 77 3.55 -6.28 31.38
N ASP A 78 4.74 -6.83 31.62
CA ASP A 78 5.42 -6.83 32.92
C ASP A 78 4.47 -7.33 34.05
N GLY A 79 3.62 -8.32 33.73
CA GLY A 79 2.62 -8.91 34.62
C GLY A 79 1.33 -8.10 34.79
N VAL A 80 1.18 -6.95 34.14
CA VAL A 80 -0.06 -6.15 34.12
C VAL A 80 -0.92 -6.57 32.95
N ASP A 81 -2.14 -7.03 33.23
CA ASP A 81 -3.13 -7.39 32.22
C ASP A 81 -3.69 -6.13 31.53
N LEU A 82 -3.54 -6.08 30.21
CA LEU A 82 -3.98 -4.97 29.35
C LEU A 82 -5.23 -5.31 28.55
N SER A 83 -5.57 -6.59 28.43
CA SER A 83 -6.89 -7.02 27.96
C SER A 83 -7.89 -6.62 29.02
N SER A 84 -8.58 -5.48 28.80
CA SER A 84 -9.79 -5.21 29.59
C SER A 84 -10.69 -6.44 29.52
N MET A 85 -11.51 -6.69 30.55
CA MET A 85 -12.45 -7.83 30.68
C MET A 85 -13.52 -7.96 29.55
N GLN A 86 -13.26 -7.42 28.37
CA GLN A 86 -14.05 -7.51 27.16
C GLN A 86 -13.90 -8.90 26.56
N LYS A 87 -15.02 -9.46 26.15
CA LYS A 87 -15.05 -10.62 25.29
C LYS A 87 -14.71 -10.14 23.88
N PHE A 88 -13.81 -10.85 23.21
CA PHE A 88 -13.59 -10.69 21.79
C PHE A 88 -14.83 -11.26 21.07
N GLU A 89 -15.78 -10.41 20.71
CA GLU A 89 -17.05 -10.75 20.03
C GLU A 89 -17.16 -10.03 18.68
N LYS A 90 -16.02 -9.83 18.00
CA LYS A 90 -15.87 -9.01 16.79
C LYS A 90 -14.76 -9.63 15.94
N SER A 91 -14.63 -9.18 14.69
CA SER A 91 -13.61 -9.68 13.75
C SER A 91 -12.18 -9.24 14.05
N GLN A 92 -11.99 -8.22 14.88
CA GLN A 92 -10.66 -7.71 15.23
C GLN A 92 -10.65 -6.91 16.53
N GLU A 93 -9.62 -7.12 17.34
CA GLU A 93 -9.33 -6.32 18.52
C GLU A 93 -7.85 -5.97 18.60
N THR A 94 -7.56 -4.79 19.12
CA THR A 94 -6.19 -4.28 19.19
C THR A 94 -5.93 -3.57 20.51
N ILE A 95 -4.74 -3.82 21.06
CA ILE A 95 -4.23 -3.21 22.28
C ILE A 95 -2.89 -2.55 21.95
N LEU A 96 -2.78 -1.25 22.25
CA LEU A 96 -1.51 -0.52 22.20
C LEU A 96 -0.85 -0.53 23.58
N PHE A 97 0.46 -0.72 23.62
CA PHE A 97 1.23 -0.77 24.87
C PHE A 97 2.70 -0.39 24.66
N GLY A 98 3.41 -0.09 25.75
CA GLY A 98 4.75 0.50 25.70
C GLY A 98 4.70 2.03 25.70
N GLU A 99 5.74 2.66 25.15
CA GLU A 99 5.86 4.12 25.06
C GLU A 99 5.10 4.64 23.83
N CYS A 100 3.80 4.35 23.79
CA CYS A 100 2.89 4.94 22.82
C CYS A 100 2.58 6.35 23.30
N SER A 101 2.98 7.38 22.53
CA SER A 101 2.54 8.74 22.84
C SER A 101 1.02 8.73 22.81
N GLU A 102 0.37 8.96 23.97
CA GLU A 102 -1.08 9.07 24.03
C GLU A 102 -1.50 10.20 23.08
N CYS A 103 -2.01 9.80 21.92
CA CYS A 103 -2.61 10.70 20.96
C CYS A 103 -4.13 10.58 21.12
N ASP A 104 -4.85 11.67 20.88
CA ASP A 104 -6.30 11.60 20.79
C ASP A 104 -6.67 10.68 19.61
N PRO A 105 -7.31 9.52 19.85
CA PRO A 105 -7.59 8.56 18.79
C PRO A 105 -8.63 9.14 17.84
N VAL A 106 -8.32 9.07 16.56
CA VAL A 106 -9.19 9.39 15.44
C VAL A 106 -9.80 8.08 14.94
N PRO A 107 -11.12 7.87 15.11
CA PRO A 107 -11.77 6.66 14.63
C PRO A 107 -11.85 6.64 13.11
N ILE A 108 -11.63 5.46 12.54
CA ILE A 108 -11.78 5.15 11.13
C ILE A 108 -12.74 3.97 11.01
N ASN A 109 -13.76 4.11 10.17
CA ASN A 109 -14.58 2.98 9.76
C ASN A 109 -14.22 2.63 8.31
N LEU A 110 -13.73 1.42 8.09
CA LEU A 110 -13.44 0.89 6.77
C LEU A 110 -14.41 -0.25 6.49
N LYS A 111 -15.17 -0.12 5.42
CA LYS A 111 -16.00 -1.18 4.85
C LYS A 111 -15.35 -1.68 3.57
N ILE A 112 -15.26 -2.98 3.40
CA ILE A 112 -14.81 -3.61 2.15
C ILE A 112 -15.84 -4.65 1.75
N ARG A 113 -16.34 -4.55 0.52
CA ARG A 113 -17.12 -5.59 -0.13
C ARG A 113 -16.24 -6.24 -1.18
N THR A 114 -15.88 -7.50 -0.97
CA THR A 114 -15.10 -8.29 -1.93
C THR A 114 -15.94 -8.70 -3.14
N ASP A 115 -15.30 -9.09 -4.23
CA ASP A 115 -15.94 -9.73 -5.38
C ASP A 115 -15.76 -11.25 -5.34
N ASP A 116 -15.87 -11.95 -6.49
CA ASP A 116 -15.73 -13.40 -6.58
C ASP A 116 -14.27 -13.90 -6.56
N ARG A 117 -13.33 -13.02 -6.21
CA ARG A 117 -11.90 -13.31 -6.05
C ARG A 117 -11.31 -12.71 -4.78
N ALA A 118 -12.03 -12.84 -3.67
CA ALA A 118 -11.70 -12.14 -2.43
C ALA A 118 -10.29 -12.40 -1.88
N SER A 119 -9.71 -13.57 -2.16
CA SER A 119 -8.34 -13.91 -1.74
C SER A 119 -7.25 -13.00 -2.33
N GLU A 120 -7.59 -12.19 -3.33
CA GLU A 120 -6.67 -11.31 -4.04
C GLU A 120 -6.61 -9.92 -3.40
N THR A 121 -7.63 -9.57 -2.59
CA THR A 121 -7.77 -8.27 -1.94
C THR A 121 -6.90 -8.15 -0.69
N ALA A 122 -6.08 -7.11 -0.63
CA ALA A 122 -5.37 -6.68 0.57
C ALA A 122 -5.49 -5.16 0.76
N TRP A 123 -5.27 -4.67 1.99
CA TRP A 123 -5.29 -3.23 2.25
C TRP A 123 -4.35 -2.85 3.37
N SER A 124 -4.00 -1.56 3.44
CA SER A 124 -3.22 -0.98 4.54
C SER A 124 -3.52 0.50 4.78
N ILE A 125 -3.34 0.92 6.03
CA ILE A 125 -3.25 2.33 6.43
C ILE A 125 -1.81 2.57 6.87
N ILE A 126 -1.15 3.50 6.20
CA ILE A 126 0.27 3.78 6.36
C ILE A 126 0.41 5.21 6.90
N ASP A 127 1.14 5.38 8.00
CA ASP A 127 1.57 6.70 8.45
C ASP A 127 2.47 7.31 7.39
N SER A 128 2.01 8.40 6.78
CA SER A 128 2.68 8.95 5.60
C SER A 128 3.96 9.72 5.91
N THR A 129 4.27 9.94 7.19
CA THR A 129 5.49 10.62 7.64
C THR A 129 6.62 9.63 7.83
N SER A 130 6.32 8.54 8.53
CA SER A 130 7.28 7.51 8.89
C SER A 130 7.33 6.36 7.86
N GLY A 131 6.30 6.20 7.04
CA GLY A 131 6.13 5.06 6.14
C GLY A 131 5.68 3.79 6.86
N LEU A 132 5.30 3.88 8.13
CA LEU A 132 4.92 2.75 8.97
C LEU A 132 3.50 2.30 8.66
N ARG A 133 3.30 0.99 8.47
CA ARG A 133 1.99 0.38 8.30
C ARG A 133 1.32 0.23 9.67
N ILE A 134 0.28 1.02 9.91
CA ILE A 134 -0.46 1.09 11.18
C ILE A 134 -1.59 0.07 11.24
N TRP A 135 -2.24 -0.17 10.10
CA TRP A 135 -3.26 -1.19 9.93
C TRP A 135 -3.08 -1.89 8.59
N ASP A 136 -3.49 -3.15 8.51
CA ASP A 136 -3.62 -3.88 7.28
C ASP A 136 -4.61 -5.04 7.38
N GLY A 137 -4.96 -5.59 6.22
CA GLY A 137 -5.76 -6.80 6.08
C GLY A 137 -5.54 -7.48 4.74
N GLY A 138 -5.97 -8.73 4.63
CA GLY A 138 -5.88 -9.56 3.40
C GLY A 138 -4.53 -10.24 3.15
N TYR A 139 -3.43 -9.75 3.74
CA TYR A 139 -2.11 -10.39 3.59
C TYR A 139 -1.95 -11.70 4.38
N LEU A 140 -2.55 -11.76 5.57
CA LEU A 140 -2.59 -12.93 6.46
C LEU A 140 -4.01 -13.48 6.67
N ARG A 141 -5.01 -12.79 6.10
CA ARG A 141 -6.44 -13.07 6.23
C ARG A 141 -6.96 -13.57 4.89
N THR A 142 -7.70 -14.67 4.88
CA THR A 142 -8.39 -15.11 3.66
C THR A 142 -9.79 -14.51 3.68
N TYR A 143 -10.05 -13.55 2.80
CA TYR A 143 -11.41 -13.06 2.61
C TYR A 143 -12.26 -14.06 1.84
N GLN A 144 -13.55 -14.09 2.15
CA GLN A 144 -14.56 -14.83 1.43
C GLN A 144 -15.11 -14.01 0.27
N ASP A 145 -15.48 -14.71 -0.79
CA ASP A 145 -16.05 -14.12 -2.00
C ASP A 145 -17.36 -13.38 -1.69
N ASN A 146 -17.58 -12.25 -2.37
CA ASN A 146 -18.82 -11.47 -2.34
C ASN A 146 -19.32 -11.08 -0.94
N THR A 147 -18.38 -10.88 0.00
CA THR A 147 -18.65 -10.69 1.43
C THR A 147 -18.32 -9.26 1.86
N GLU A 148 -19.10 -8.72 2.79
CA GLU A 148 -18.87 -7.40 3.38
C GLU A 148 -18.13 -7.53 4.71
N TYR A 149 -17.04 -6.78 4.85
CA TYR A 149 -16.21 -6.69 6.03
C TYR A 149 -16.22 -5.27 6.58
N ASP A 150 -16.51 -5.15 7.87
CA ASP A 150 -16.52 -3.88 8.59
C ASP A 150 -15.36 -3.86 9.61
N PHE A 151 -14.45 -2.89 9.45
CA PHE A 151 -13.31 -2.67 10.32
C PHE A 151 -13.52 -1.37 11.10
N SER A 152 -13.41 -1.44 12.42
CA SER A 152 -13.44 -0.29 13.34
C SER A 152 -12.03 -0.05 13.86
N LEU A 153 -11.33 0.90 13.25
CA LEU A 153 -9.91 1.17 13.44
C LEU A 153 -9.71 2.52 14.14
N ASN A 154 -8.51 2.76 14.65
CA ASN A 154 -8.12 4.05 15.22
C ASN A 154 -6.71 4.44 14.80
N VAL A 155 -6.48 5.72 14.53
CA VAL A 155 -5.14 6.28 14.30
C VAL A 155 -4.94 7.52 15.16
N CYS A 156 -3.71 7.98 15.32
CA CYS A 156 -3.45 9.29 15.91
C CYS A 156 -3.87 10.44 14.98
N GLN A 157 -3.91 11.67 15.48
CA GLN A 157 -3.88 12.81 14.57
C GLN A 157 -2.58 12.82 13.78
N GLY A 158 -2.67 12.79 12.46
CA GLY A 158 -1.53 12.68 11.57
C GLY A 158 -1.94 12.66 10.10
N CYS A 159 -0.98 12.44 9.22
CA CYS A 159 -1.21 12.20 7.80
C CYS A 159 -1.04 10.72 7.51
N TYR A 160 -2.03 10.13 6.86
CA TYR A 160 -2.05 8.72 6.53
C TYR A 160 -2.37 8.49 5.06
N THR A 161 -1.87 7.39 4.52
CA THR A 161 -2.23 6.87 3.20
C THR A 161 -3.05 5.61 3.42
N PHE A 162 -4.29 5.60 2.95
CA PHE A 162 -5.01 4.35 2.73
C PHE A 162 -4.58 3.77 1.39
N ARG A 163 -4.36 2.47 1.34
CA ARG A 163 -4.05 1.73 0.13
C ARG A 163 -4.80 0.41 0.13
N ILE A 164 -5.43 0.10 -0.99
CA ILE A 164 -6.06 -1.18 -1.27
C ILE A 164 -5.42 -1.79 -2.51
N GLU A 165 -5.33 -3.11 -2.53
CA GLU A 165 -4.52 -3.89 -3.45
C GLU A 165 -5.31 -5.11 -3.91
N ASP A 166 -5.17 -5.45 -5.19
CA ASP A 166 -5.66 -6.66 -5.83
C ASP A 166 -4.51 -7.36 -6.55
N SER A 167 -4.19 -8.58 -6.13
CA SER A 167 -2.99 -9.28 -6.58
C SER A 167 -3.03 -9.81 -8.02
N PHE A 168 -4.23 -9.91 -8.63
CA PHE A 168 -4.40 -10.38 -10.01
C PHE A 168 -4.58 -9.25 -11.02
N GLY A 169 -4.97 -8.06 -10.54
CA GLY A 169 -4.94 -6.83 -11.30
C GLY A 169 -6.20 -6.52 -12.09
N ASP A 170 -7.29 -7.22 -11.82
CA ASP A 170 -8.63 -6.88 -12.32
C ASP A 170 -9.42 -6.01 -11.35
N GLY A 171 -8.88 -5.78 -10.15
CA GLY A 171 -9.42 -4.89 -9.14
C GLY A 171 -10.70 -5.43 -8.53
N MET A 172 -11.57 -4.54 -8.07
CA MET A 172 -12.86 -4.93 -7.50
C MET A 172 -13.96 -4.82 -8.55
N ILE A 173 -14.53 -5.97 -8.94
CA ILE A 173 -15.49 -6.06 -10.04
C ILE A 173 -16.96 -5.93 -9.57
N GLY A 174 -17.72 -5.08 -10.28
CA GLY A 174 -19.17 -5.00 -10.14
C GLY A 174 -19.60 -4.08 -9.00
N ASP A 175 -20.33 -4.61 -8.02
CA ASP A 175 -20.80 -3.87 -6.84
C ASP A 175 -19.82 -3.95 -5.66
N SER A 176 -18.66 -4.62 -5.83
CA SER A 176 -17.57 -4.66 -4.86
C SER A 176 -16.83 -3.33 -4.78
N GLY A 177 -16.07 -3.14 -3.71
CA GLY A 177 -15.39 -1.88 -3.45
C GLY A 177 -15.07 -1.66 -1.98
N TYR A 178 -14.53 -0.50 -1.68
CA TYR A 178 -14.26 -0.04 -0.32
C TYR A 178 -14.97 1.28 -0.03
N GLN A 179 -15.25 1.51 1.25
CA GLN A 179 -15.71 2.79 1.80
C GLN A 179 -14.94 3.05 3.09
N LEU A 180 -14.24 4.18 3.16
CA LEU A 180 -13.51 4.62 4.34
C LEU A 180 -14.11 5.93 4.86
N SER A 181 -14.54 5.93 6.11
CA SER A 181 -15.03 7.11 6.82
C SER A 181 -14.07 7.51 7.93
N VAL A 182 -13.64 8.78 7.91
CA VAL A 182 -12.72 9.35 8.91
C VAL A 182 -13.03 10.83 9.14
N ASN A 183 -13.28 11.20 10.40
CA ASN A 183 -13.66 12.58 10.79
C ASN A 183 -14.82 13.18 9.96
N GLY A 184 -15.78 12.35 9.55
CA GLY A 184 -16.92 12.77 8.73
C GLY A 184 -16.62 12.98 7.24
N ASN A 185 -15.39 12.72 6.79
CA ASN A 185 -15.06 12.60 5.37
C ASN A 185 -15.25 11.15 4.93
N GLU A 186 -15.76 10.95 3.73
CA GLU A 186 -15.97 9.64 3.13
C GLU A 186 -15.15 9.52 1.84
N PHE A 187 -14.49 8.37 1.70
CA PHE A 187 -13.72 7.98 0.53
C PHE A 187 -14.24 6.63 0.07
N SER A 188 -14.37 6.43 -1.24
CA SER A 188 -14.86 5.16 -1.79
C SER A 188 -14.23 4.87 -3.13
N GLY A 189 -14.00 3.59 -3.40
CA GLY A 189 -13.43 3.13 -4.66
C GLY A 189 -13.66 1.64 -4.88
N GLY A 190 -13.06 1.12 -5.95
CA GLY A 190 -13.21 -0.28 -6.38
C GLY A 190 -12.78 -0.48 -7.82
N SER A 191 -12.98 0.55 -8.67
CA SER A 191 -12.46 0.54 -10.05
C SER A 191 -10.99 0.93 -10.09
N PHE A 192 -10.14 -0.08 -9.93
CA PHE A 192 -8.70 -0.04 -10.15
C PHE A 192 -8.25 -1.36 -10.80
N SER A 193 -6.99 -1.46 -11.19
CA SER A 193 -6.39 -2.72 -11.66
C SER A 193 -5.71 -3.41 -10.48
N PHE A 194 -4.50 -3.00 -10.08
CA PHE A 194 -3.81 -3.65 -8.97
C PHE A 194 -3.90 -2.89 -7.66
N SER A 195 -4.06 -1.56 -7.68
CA SER A 195 -4.24 -0.81 -6.44
C SER A 195 -4.96 0.53 -6.60
N ASP A 196 -5.53 0.99 -5.49
CA ASP A 196 -5.99 2.37 -5.33
C ASP A 196 -5.50 2.92 -3.98
N SER A 197 -5.15 4.19 -3.95
CA SER A 197 -4.61 4.83 -2.77
C SER A 197 -4.98 6.31 -2.69
N PHE A 198 -5.16 6.79 -1.46
CA PHE A 198 -5.41 8.20 -1.18
C PHE A 198 -4.93 8.57 0.22
N GLN A 199 -4.67 9.86 0.40
CA GLN A 199 -4.28 10.41 1.69
C GLN A 199 -5.47 10.95 2.46
N PHE A 200 -5.43 10.80 3.78
CA PHE A 200 -6.41 11.36 4.70
C PHE A 200 -5.75 11.83 6.01
N GLY A 201 -6.47 12.65 6.78
CA GLY A 201 -5.95 13.29 7.98
C GLY A 201 -5.27 14.63 7.69
N ASN A 202 -4.34 15.05 8.55
CA ASN A 202 -3.64 16.31 8.44
C ASN A 202 -2.41 16.18 7.52
N CYS A 203 -2.66 16.04 6.22
CA CYS A 203 -1.63 15.89 5.20
C CYS A 203 -1.09 17.22 4.68
N THR A 204 -1.03 18.26 5.51
CA THR A 204 -0.32 19.50 5.13
C THR A 204 1.08 19.15 4.69
N SER A 205 1.48 19.61 3.50
CA SER A 205 2.77 19.35 2.89
C SER A 205 3.88 19.53 3.92
N SER A 206 4.63 18.46 4.22
CA SER A 206 5.83 18.55 5.05
C SER A 206 6.98 19.26 4.34
N CYS A 207 6.77 19.69 3.09
CA CYS A 207 7.69 20.47 2.30
C CYS A 207 7.51 21.97 2.56
N GLY A 208 8.61 22.72 2.43
CA GLY A 208 8.59 24.17 2.50
C GLY A 208 7.64 24.78 1.47
N SER A 209 7.20 26.02 1.70
CA SER A 209 6.31 26.73 0.76
C SER A 209 6.92 26.90 -0.64
N ASP A 210 8.25 26.86 -0.72
CA ASP A 210 9.10 26.93 -1.90
C ASP A 210 9.51 25.55 -2.45
N GLU A 211 8.87 24.48 -2.00
CA GLU A 211 9.12 23.10 -2.43
C GLU A 211 7.85 22.43 -2.97
N LEU A 212 8.03 21.46 -3.85
CA LEU A 212 7.04 20.53 -4.38
C LEU A 212 7.10 19.24 -3.57
N MET A 213 5.94 18.73 -3.15
CA MET A 213 5.84 17.39 -2.56
C MET A 213 5.59 16.36 -3.68
N VAL A 214 6.60 15.54 -3.97
CA VAL A 214 6.46 14.40 -4.88
C VAL A 214 6.19 13.16 -4.06
N ASP A 215 5.08 12.49 -4.35
CA ASP A 215 4.70 11.20 -3.80
C ASP A 215 4.79 10.15 -4.90
N LEU A 216 5.75 9.25 -4.78
CA LEU A 216 5.94 8.12 -5.68
C LEU A 216 5.42 6.86 -4.98
N ASP A 217 4.28 6.38 -5.44
CA ASP A 217 3.66 5.14 -4.98
C ASP A 217 3.86 4.08 -6.07
N VAL A 218 4.77 3.15 -5.84
CA VAL A 218 5.05 2.02 -6.72
C VAL A 218 4.44 0.78 -6.11
N ASP A 219 3.78 0.02 -6.94
CA ASP A 219 3.23 -1.27 -6.61
C ASP A 219 3.85 -2.35 -7.49
N VAL A 220 4.60 -3.28 -6.92
CA VAL A 220 5.33 -4.28 -7.70
C VAL A 220 4.81 -5.67 -7.39
N TRP A 221 4.13 -6.28 -8.37
CA TRP A 221 3.55 -7.62 -8.27
C TRP A 221 4.34 -8.62 -9.10
N GLY A 222 4.86 -9.67 -8.46
CA GLY A 222 5.53 -10.77 -9.15
C GLY A 222 7.05 -10.75 -9.07
N LYS A 223 7.66 -11.78 -9.67
CA LYS A 223 9.09 -12.06 -9.64
C LYS A 223 9.67 -11.93 -11.05
N GLY A 224 10.33 -10.82 -11.38
CA GLY A 224 11.15 -10.78 -12.60
C GLY A 224 11.31 -9.45 -13.31
N MET A 225 10.52 -8.42 -12.98
CA MET A 225 10.74 -7.07 -13.49
C MET A 225 11.25 -6.14 -12.40
N GLU A 226 12.19 -5.28 -12.81
CA GLU A 226 12.78 -4.25 -11.97
C GLU A 226 12.35 -2.88 -12.50
N LEU A 227 11.67 -2.09 -11.67
CA LEU A 227 11.44 -0.67 -11.95
C LEU A 227 12.64 0.15 -11.49
N LEU A 228 13.30 0.81 -12.43
CA LEU A 228 14.24 1.88 -12.17
C LEU A 228 13.56 3.23 -12.44
N TRP A 229 13.75 4.20 -11.56
CA TRP A 229 13.19 5.54 -11.76
C TRP A 229 14.21 6.62 -11.43
N GLN A 230 14.06 7.76 -12.09
CA GLN A 230 14.85 8.97 -11.91
C GLN A 230 13.93 10.19 -11.96
N ILE A 231 14.22 11.17 -11.13
CA ILE A 231 13.72 12.53 -11.29
C ILE A 231 14.90 13.38 -11.76
N ILE A 232 14.71 14.03 -12.89
CA ILE A 232 15.76 14.77 -13.60
C ILE A 232 15.30 16.22 -13.73
N GLU A 233 16.13 17.18 -13.35
CA GLU A 233 15.92 18.58 -13.69
C GLU A 233 16.24 18.78 -15.18
N GLU A 234 15.26 19.23 -15.98
CA GLU A 234 15.33 19.15 -17.44
C GLU A 234 16.47 20.00 -18.06
N LYS A 235 16.76 21.18 -17.48
CA LYS A 235 17.77 22.08 -18.04
C LYS A 235 19.20 21.67 -17.70
N SER A 236 19.44 21.31 -16.44
CA SER A 236 20.77 20.93 -15.94
C SER A 236 21.11 19.47 -16.28
N LEU A 237 20.09 18.64 -16.53
CA LEU A 237 20.17 17.18 -16.62
C LEU A 237 20.65 16.52 -15.32
N GLU A 238 20.57 17.23 -14.20
CA GLU A 238 20.90 16.70 -12.89
C GLU A 238 19.83 15.70 -12.43
N VAL A 239 20.28 14.53 -11.95
CA VAL A 239 19.41 13.53 -11.31
C VAL A 239 19.27 13.91 -9.85
N VAL A 240 18.11 14.46 -9.47
CA VAL A 240 17.84 14.94 -8.11
C VAL A 240 17.30 13.85 -7.19
N ALA A 241 16.73 12.80 -7.77
CA ALA A 241 16.32 11.60 -7.05
C ALA A 241 16.33 10.37 -7.97
N SER A 242 16.61 9.19 -7.42
CA SER A 242 16.50 7.94 -8.16
C SER A 242 16.22 6.75 -7.25
N SER A 243 15.82 5.63 -7.83
CA SER A 243 15.97 4.32 -7.20
C SER A 243 17.44 3.91 -7.15
N SER A 244 17.83 3.17 -6.11
CA SER A 244 19.18 2.61 -5.98
C SER A 244 19.29 1.19 -6.53
N HIS A 245 18.18 0.46 -6.59
CA HIS A 245 18.07 -0.91 -7.08
C HIS A 245 16.71 -1.10 -7.77
N GLY A 246 16.62 -2.11 -8.64
CA GLY A 246 15.34 -2.53 -9.21
C GLY A 246 14.44 -3.16 -8.15
N TYR A 247 13.21 -2.70 -8.07
CA TYR A 247 12.22 -3.24 -7.14
C TYR A 247 11.60 -4.50 -7.74
N SER A 248 11.64 -5.61 -7.02
CA SER A 248 10.89 -6.83 -7.32
C SER A 248 10.13 -7.30 -6.08
N GLY A 249 8.84 -7.58 -6.22
CA GLY A 249 7.97 -8.14 -5.16
C GLY A 249 7.82 -7.29 -3.90
N LYS A 250 7.94 -5.96 -3.99
CA LYS A 250 7.70 -5.03 -2.88
C LYS A 250 7.06 -3.74 -3.37
N SER A 251 5.99 -3.33 -2.70
CA SER A 251 5.41 -1.99 -2.80
C SER A 251 6.33 -0.95 -2.16
N LEU A 252 6.46 0.22 -2.78
CA LEU A 252 7.25 1.35 -2.29
C LEU A 252 6.40 2.61 -2.35
N SER A 253 6.18 3.25 -1.21
CA SER A 253 5.74 4.65 -1.18
C SER A 253 6.92 5.51 -0.74
N ARG A 254 7.34 6.46 -1.59
CA ARG A 254 8.45 7.38 -1.31
C ARG A 254 8.02 8.82 -1.53
N LYS A 255 8.06 9.60 -0.45
CA LYS A 255 7.86 11.04 -0.48
C LYS A 255 9.19 11.78 -0.53
N MET A 256 9.23 12.89 -1.26
CA MET A 256 10.36 13.79 -1.30
C MET A 256 9.93 15.23 -1.56
N CYS A 257 10.70 16.16 -1.02
CA CYS A 257 10.55 17.58 -1.29
C CYS A 257 11.59 17.99 -2.34
N LEU A 258 11.11 18.58 -3.43
CA LEU A 258 11.96 19.14 -4.48
C LEU A 258 11.80 20.66 -4.51
N PRO A 259 12.87 21.45 -4.67
CA PRO A 259 12.73 22.89 -4.83
C PRO A 259 11.77 23.25 -5.98
N LYS A 260 10.90 24.24 -5.76
CA LYS A 260 10.12 24.83 -6.86
C LYS A 260 11.08 25.54 -7.80
N LEU A 261 11.05 25.12 -9.06
CA LEU A 261 11.82 25.75 -10.12
C LEU A 261 11.09 27.00 -10.65
N SER A 262 11.77 27.77 -11.52
CA SER A 262 11.08 28.84 -12.26
C SER A 262 9.99 28.26 -13.16
N GLU A 263 8.99 29.05 -13.56
CA GLU A 263 7.82 28.54 -14.31
C GLU A 263 8.17 27.81 -15.63
N ASP A 264 9.33 28.12 -16.23
CA ASP A 264 9.83 27.54 -17.48
C ASP A 264 10.82 26.37 -17.26
N GLU A 265 10.99 25.91 -16.02
CA GLU A 265 11.90 24.84 -15.64
C GLU A 265 11.12 23.64 -15.10
N CYS A 266 11.26 22.50 -15.77
CA CYS A 266 10.52 21.29 -15.44
C CYS A 266 11.44 20.26 -14.79
N TYR A 267 10.85 19.47 -13.89
CA TYR A 267 11.35 18.13 -13.60
C TYR A 267 10.77 17.13 -14.60
N VAL A 268 11.51 16.04 -14.83
CA VAL A 268 11.06 14.87 -15.57
C VAL A 268 11.14 13.66 -14.65
N PHE A 269 9.99 13.06 -14.36
CA PHE A 269 9.95 11.70 -13.83
C PHE A 269 10.17 10.73 -14.99
N ARG A 270 11.26 9.98 -14.93
CA ARG A 270 11.63 8.94 -15.90
C ARG A 270 11.61 7.59 -15.23
N SER A 271 10.81 6.67 -15.75
CA SER A 271 10.83 5.25 -15.37
C SER A 271 11.39 4.39 -16.50
N ILE A 272 12.16 3.38 -16.12
CA ILE A 272 12.78 2.38 -16.99
C ILE A 272 12.49 1.02 -16.37
N THR A 273 12.15 0.06 -17.21
CA THR A 273 11.82 -1.30 -16.79
C THR A 273 12.87 -2.24 -17.36
N SER A 274 13.35 -3.18 -16.55
CA SER A 274 14.20 -4.26 -17.03
C SER A 274 13.52 -5.60 -16.81
N GLY A 275 13.23 -6.29 -17.92
CA GLY A 275 12.61 -7.62 -17.94
C GLY A 275 12.50 -8.11 -19.40
N ASN A 276 12.85 -9.37 -19.64
CA ASN A 276 12.76 -10.02 -20.97
C ASN A 276 11.54 -10.95 -21.10
N ASN A 277 10.59 -10.93 -20.15
CA ASN A 277 9.51 -11.90 -20.17
C ASN A 277 8.37 -11.47 -21.10
N VAL A 278 8.02 -12.44 -21.96
CA VAL A 278 7.00 -12.41 -23.01
C VAL A 278 5.62 -12.79 -22.43
N ASP A 279 5.54 -12.96 -21.11
CA ASP A 279 4.31 -13.31 -20.40
C ASP A 279 3.48 -12.05 -20.15
N LYS A 280 2.22 -12.10 -20.57
CA LYS A 280 1.36 -10.97 -20.93
C LYS A 280 0.71 -10.24 -19.74
N PHE A 281 1.26 -10.34 -18.54
CA PHE A 281 0.67 -9.69 -17.36
C PHE A 281 1.58 -8.55 -16.88
N PRO A 282 1.02 -7.39 -16.52
CA PRO A 282 1.80 -6.31 -15.93
C PRO A 282 2.35 -6.74 -14.56
N ASP A 283 3.68 -6.80 -14.41
CA ASP A 283 4.34 -7.20 -13.14
C ASP A 283 4.55 -6.00 -12.18
N PHE A 284 4.02 -4.81 -12.48
CA PHE A 284 3.99 -3.67 -11.56
C PHE A 284 3.11 -2.53 -12.11
N GLU A 285 2.56 -1.76 -11.19
CA GLU A 285 1.91 -0.47 -11.43
C GLU A 285 2.64 0.64 -10.65
N TYR A 286 2.50 1.88 -11.09
CA TYR A 286 2.93 3.00 -10.27
C TYR A 286 2.06 4.23 -10.47
N THR A 287 1.90 4.97 -9.39
CA THR A 287 1.31 6.29 -9.35
C THR A 287 2.37 7.30 -8.93
N VAL A 288 2.49 8.38 -9.67
CA VAL A 288 3.25 9.56 -9.25
C VAL A 288 2.28 10.70 -9.03
N SER A 289 2.34 11.33 -7.87
CA SER A 289 1.58 12.52 -7.53
C SER A 289 2.51 13.68 -7.15
N VAL A 290 2.11 14.90 -7.48
CA VAL A 290 2.83 16.13 -7.12
C VAL A 290 1.85 17.10 -6.47
N ASP A 291 2.17 17.55 -5.26
CA ASP A 291 1.31 18.38 -4.42
C ASP A 291 -0.12 17.81 -4.31
N GLY A 292 -0.22 16.48 -4.16
CA GLY A 292 -1.48 15.74 -4.06
C GLY A 292 -2.22 15.51 -5.39
N ASN A 293 -1.72 16.04 -6.51
CA ASN A 293 -2.32 15.84 -7.83
C ASN A 293 -1.62 14.69 -8.57
N VAL A 294 -2.41 13.77 -9.12
CA VAL A 294 -1.89 12.63 -9.89
C VAL A 294 -1.23 13.10 -11.19
N LEU A 295 0.08 12.92 -11.30
CA LEU A 295 0.84 13.16 -12.53
C LEU A 295 0.64 12.02 -13.52
N VAL A 296 0.75 10.78 -13.05
CA VAL A 296 0.57 9.56 -13.84
C VAL A 296 0.10 8.42 -12.96
N ARG A 297 -0.88 7.65 -13.43
CA ARG A 297 -1.09 6.23 -13.10
C ARG A 297 -0.64 5.39 -14.30
N ASN A 298 0.27 4.44 -14.09
CA ASN A 298 0.75 3.54 -15.12
C ASN A 298 0.43 2.09 -14.74
N ASP A 299 -0.45 1.50 -15.54
CA ASP A 299 -0.99 0.13 -15.47
C ASP A 299 -0.38 -0.80 -16.53
N SER A 300 0.55 -0.29 -17.34
CA SER A 300 1.05 -0.96 -18.55
C SER A 300 2.36 -1.72 -18.34
N SER A 301 2.94 -1.60 -17.15
CA SER A 301 4.32 -2.02 -16.83
C SER A 301 5.38 -1.54 -17.83
N GLN A 302 5.11 -0.43 -18.52
CA GLN A 302 6.08 0.24 -19.39
C GLN A 302 6.68 1.46 -18.69
N GLY A 303 7.98 1.66 -18.89
CA GLY A 303 8.63 2.91 -18.52
C GLY A 303 8.06 4.11 -19.29
N GLY A 304 8.17 5.30 -18.71
CA GLY A 304 7.64 6.54 -19.28
C GLY A 304 8.43 7.76 -18.83
N ASN A 305 8.16 8.90 -19.48
CA ASN A 305 8.73 10.20 -19.12
C ASN A 305 7.61 11.22 -18.94
N TYR A 306 7.51 11.81 -17.74
CA TYR A 306 6.41 12.70 -17.36
C TYR A 306 6.97 13.99 -16.78
N LYS A 307 6.57 15.13 -17.37
CA LYS A 307 7.02 16.46 -16.94
C LYS A 307 6.14 17.01 -15.83
N PHE A 308 6.75 17.61 -14.81
CA PHE A 308 6.04 18.24 -13.71
C PHE A 308 6.80 19.46 -13.14
N GLY A 309 6.13 20.21 -12.25
CA GLY A 309 6.72 21.37 -11.56
C GLY A 309 6.81 22.65 -12.40
N CYS A 310 6.25 22.67 -13.61
CA CYS A 310 6.37 23.78 -14.55
C CYS A 310 5.07 24.11 -15.29
N ARG A 311 5.07 25.24 -16.00
CA ARG A 311 3.94 25.65 -16.83
C ARG A 311 3.73 24.69 -18.00
N GLY A 312 2.52 24.16 -18.12
CA GLY A 312 2.14 23.22 -19.19
C GLY A 312 2.37 21.74 -18.86
N ALA A 313 2.86 21.42 -17.64
CA ALA A 313 2.75 20.08 -17.10
C ALA A 313 1.27 19.65 -17.03
N ARG A 314 0.99 18.40 -17.40
CA ARG A 314 -0.37 17.84 -17.41
C ARG A 314 -0.50 16.83 -16.30
N TYR A 315 -1.44 17.08 -15.40
CA TYR A 315 -1.88 16.13 -14.38
C TYR A 315 -3.14 15.42 -14.87
N GLN A 316 -3.27 14.14 -14.54
CA GLN A 316 -4.49 13.39 -14.82
C GLN A 316 -5.61 13.90 -13.90
N SER A 317 -6.79 14.16 -14.46
CA SER A 317 -7.94 14.54 -13.63
C SER A 317 -8.51 13.30 -12.93
N SER A 318 -9.09 13.45 -11.73
CA SER A 318 -9.73 12.36 -10.98
C SER A 318 -10.86 11.65 -11.74
N ASN A 319 -11.38 12.24 -12.82
CA ASN A 319 -12.45 11.69 -13.66
C ASN A 319 -11.97 11.10 -15.01
N GLU A 320 -10.66 11.02 -15.27
CA GLU A 320 -10.13 10.27 -16.43
C GLU A 320 -9.98 8.77 -16.11
N GLN A 321 -10.92 8.21 -15.34
CA GLN A 321 -11.14 6.77 -15.31
C GLN A 321 -11.61 6.34 -16.71
N ASN A 322 -10.96 5.31 -17.25
CA ASN A 322 -11.30 4.65 -18.52
C ASN A 322 -11.10 5.48 -19.80
N SER A 323 -9.86 5.53 -20.30
CA SER A 323 -9.54 5.40 -21.73
C SER A 323 -8.06 5.73 -21.99
N ALA A 324 -7.15 4.78 -21.78
CA ALA A 324 -5.87 4.81 -22.48
C ALA A 324 -6.13 4.57 -23.99
N ARG A 325 -6.49 5.63 -24.73
CA ARG A 325 -6.41 5.61 -26.19
C ARG A 325 -4.94 5.42 -26.54
N ARG A 326 -4.64 4.29 -27.17
CA ARG A 326 -3.38 4.00 -27.86
C ARG A 326 -2.89 5.28 -28.57
N PRO A 327 -1.69 5.81 -28.29
CA PRO A 327 -1.06 6.73 -29.22
C PRO A 327 -0.77 5.95 -30.51
N GLN A 328 -1.60 6.14 -31.54
CA GLN A 328 -1.29 5.66 -32.88
C GLN A 328 -0.11 6.46 -33.42
N PHE A 329 1.11 5.99 -33.19
CA PHE A 329 2.22 6.32 -34.06
C PHE A 329 2.02 5.60 -35.39
N ARG A 330 1.47 6.30 -36.38
CA ARG A 330 1.49 5.85 -37.77
C ARG A 330 2.94 5.85 -38.26
N PHE A 331 3.59 4.70 -38.22
CA PHE A 331 4.78 4.46 -39.04
C PHE A 331 4.32 4.29 -40.49
N GLY A 332 4.47 5.36 -41.28
CA GLY A 332 4.34 5.29 -42.73
C GLY A 332 5.52 4.51 -43.31
N TYR A 333 5.26 3.29 -43.77
CA TYR A 333 6.21 2.53 -44.59
C TYR A 333 6.39 3.25 -45.93
N TYR A 334 7.56 3.83 -46.17
CA TYR A 334 8.07 4.04 -47.52
C TYR A 334 9.32 3.19 -47.70
N CYS A 335 9.09 2.02 -48.29
CA CYS A 335 10.11 1.17 -48.85
C CYS A 335 10.48 1.74 -50.23
N THR A 336 11.69 2.29 -50.39
CA THR A 336 12.29 2.51 -51.70
C THR A 336 13.67 1.89 -51.73
N LEU A 337 13.77 0.82 -52.52
CA LEU A 337 15.01 0.20 -52.97
C LEU A 337 15.90 1.27 -53.64
N PHE A 338 17.17 1.31 -53.24
CA PHE A 338 18.24 1.70 -54.14
C PHE A 338 19.29 0.59 -54.16
N LEU A 339 19.28 -0.18 -55.26
CA LEU A 339 20.43 -0.99 -55.67
C LEU A 339 21.58 -0.04 -55.99
N ILE A 340 22.75 -0.23 -55.36
CA ILE A 340 24.01 0.25 -55.89
C ILE A 340 24.76 -0.96 -56.43
N ALA A 341 24.89 -1.00 -57.76
CA ALA A 341 25.72 -1.92 -58.49
C ALA A 341 27.21 -1.57 -58.26
N VAL A 342 28.00 -2.57 -57.90
CA VAL A 342 29.47 -2.51 -57.96
C VAL A 342 29.91 -3.35 -59.14
N GLN A 343 30.41 -2.71 -60.20
CA GLN A 343 31.28 -3.36 -61.19
C GLN A 343 32.40 -2.39 -61.62
N LEU A 344 33.58 -2.67 -61.07
CA LEU A 344 34.93 -2.64 -61.65
C LEU A 344 35.16 -1.84 -62.94
N PHE A 345 36.13 -0.91 -62.88
CA PHE A 345 37.07 -0.68 -63.98
C PHE A 345 38.51 -0.71 -63.48
N PHE A 346 39.32 -1.51 -64.18
CA PHE A 346 40.77 -1.62 -64.05
C PHE A 346 41.49 -0.31 -64.37
N ARG A 347 42.56 -0.02 -63.62
CA ARG A 347 43.88 0.19 -64.23
C ARG A 347 44.98 -0.29 -63.31
#